data_AF-R5GUD0-F1
#
_entry.id   AF-R5GUD0-F1
#
_cell.length_a   1.000
_cell.length_b   1.000
_cell.length_c   1.000
_cell.angle_alpha   90.00
_cell.angle_beta   90.00
_cell.angle_gamma   90.00
#
_symmetry.space_group_name_H-M   'P 1'
#
loop_
_entity.id
_entity.type
_entity.pdbx_description
1 polymer ?
#
loop_
_entity_poly.entity_id
_entity_poly.type
_entity_poly.pdbx_seq_one_letter_code
_entity_poly.pdbx_strand_id
1 'polypeptide(L)'
;MKKTSQKGIRAVRGIIGKILAFAALFTYIAATSTDTSKTLGAIFVPIVVCIVTLARISGLNAYLLHAPWMQRFHPLYVRLRALHLRQIRGRMTPPLTNSPCVCKNCGHPFTGNFCPACGQSRRTPRLTLRDAAGNLLRSLFRVDGKFGRTVMELLYRPGYMVRDYITGHRIGYTHPLPTFFLMVMFYMIAIQLVNPKTEERKTAPTENVHTTESDGNMSHSTTGAEHTKNDKSINFSAEFNTKVDRTLSDTPYFGSVWRLLVKWGTGNRALSVLAVIPFFSLATWCLRRKTKDSARFNLMEHFVLQVYVSAQATLLSIAAILFFGIYRENALYGIPTWMAFALYCWIFRQFFVLTWWNSMWLTVKMYALTFLFILIPAILYAILTIIASTKWAEM
;
A
#
# COMPACT_ATOMS: atom_id res chain seq x y z
N MET A 1 -1.12 2.88 57.10
CA MET A 1 -0.09 3.16 56.07
C MET A 1 0.96 2.06 55.84
N LYS A 2 1.37 1.23 56.81
CA LYS A 2 2.44 0.22 56.59
C LYS A 2 2.15 -0.89 55.54
N LYS A 3 0.91 -1.40 55.43
CA LYS A 3 0.55 -2.51 54.49
C LYS A 3 0.70 -2.17 52.99
N THR A 4 0.63 -0.90 52.58
CA THR A 4 0.79 -0.51 51.16
C THR A 4 2.27 -0.47 50.74
N SER A 5 3.14 0.05 51.60
CA SER A 5 4.60 0.06 51.37
C SER A 5 5.15 -1.36 51.17
N GLN A 6 4.73 -2.32 52.01
CA GLN A 6 5.20 -3.71 51.93
C GLN A 6 4.77 -4.44 50.64
N LYS A 7 3.62 -4.08 50.04
CA LYS A 7 3.20 -4.58 48.71
C LYS A 7 4.07 -3.99 47.60
N GLY A 8 4.42 -2.69 47.68
CA GLY A 8 5.33 -2.04 46.74
C GLY A 8 6.72 -2.69 46.72
N ILE A 9 7.33 -2.89 47.89
CA ILE A 9 8.65 -3.52 48.04
C ILE A 9 8.65 -4.95 47.45
N ARG A 10 7.59 -5.73 47.70
CA ARG A 10 7.47 -7.10 47.16
C ARG A 10 7.32 -7.11 45.63
N ALA A 11 6.62 -6.14 45.06
CA ALA A 11 6.54 -5.96 43.60
C ALA A 11 7.90 -5.56 43.00
N VAL A 12 8.62 -4.62 43.63
CA VAL A 12 9.96 -4.19 43.19
C VAL A 12 10.94 -5.37 43.19
N ARG A 13 10.98 -6.20 44.24
CA ARG A 13 11.81 -7.43 44.26
C ARG A 13 11.49 -8.39 43.12
N GLY A 14 10.21 -8.58 42.79
CA GLY A 14 9.78 -9.41 41.67
C GLY A 14 10.10 -8.84 40.28
N ILE A 15 10.32 -7.52 40.16
CA ILE A 15 10.75 -6.86 38.93
C ILE A 15 12.27 -6.96 38.76
N ILE A 16 13.03 -6.70 39.84
CA ILE A 16 14.50 -6.84 39.84
C ILE A 16 14.89 -8.28 39.47
N GLY A 17 14.24 -9.30 40.04
CA GLY A 17 14.48 -10.70 39.68
C GLY A 17 14.22 -11.02 38.21
N LYS A 18 13.22 -10.39 37.57
CA LYS A 18 12.94 -10.56 36.13
C LYS A 18 13.97 -9.85 35.26
N ILE A 19 14.39 -8.64 35.64
CA ILE A 19 15.44 -7.90 34.92
C ILE A 19 16.77 -8.68 34.97
N LEU A 20 17.13 -9.23 36.14
CA LEU A 20 18.32 -10.08 36.29
C LEU A 20 18.22 -11.37 35.45
N ALA A 21 17.06 -12.02 35.42
CA ALA A 21 16.86 -13.21 34.56
C ALA A 21 16.98 -12.87 33.06
N PHE A 22 16.45 -11.73 32.60
CA PHE A 22 16.63 -11.27 31.23
C PHE A 22 18.08 -10.87 30.92
N ALA A 23 18.80 -10.26 31.87
CA ALA A 23 20.22 -9.94 31.71
C ALA A 23 21.09 -11.20 31.63
N ALA A 24 20.81 -12.23 32.44
CA ALA A 24 21.48 -13.52 32.37
C ALA A 24 21.18 -14.28 31.06
N LEU A 25 19.93 -14.20 30.56
CA LEU A 25 19.59 -14.76 29.25
C LEU A 25 20.31 -14.01 28.12
N PHE A 26 20.44 -12.69 28.23
CA PHE A 26 21.18 -11.86 27.27
C PHE A 26 22.67 -12.20 27.24
N THR A 27 23.34 -12.34 28.39
CA THR A 27 24.76 -12.73 28.43
C THR A 27 24.98 -14.17 27.92
N TYR A 28 24.06 -15.10 28.20
CA TYR A 28 24.11 -16.46 27.66
C TYR A 28 23.96 -16.49 26.12
N ILE A 29 22.99 -15.75 25.57
CA ILE A 29 22.79 -15.65 24.11
C ILE A 29 24.01 -14.99 23.45
N ALA A 30 24.51 -13.89 24.00
CA ALA A 30 25.69 -13.19 23.47
C ALA A 30 26.96 -14.07 23.48
N ALA A 31 27.11 -14.95 24.48
CA ALA A 31 28.24 -15.88 24.58
C ALA A 31 28.17 -17.07 23.61
N THR A 32 26.99 -17.38 23.05
CA THR A 32 26.78 -18.56 22.18
C THR A 32 26.73 -18.24 20.69
N SER A 33 26.76 -16.97 20.30
CA SER A 33 26.59 -16.51 18.92
C SER A 33 27.86 -15.90 18.31
N THR A 34 28.41 -16.56 17.29
CA THR A 34 29.60 -16.08 16.53
C THR A 34 29.26 -15.19 15.32
N ASP A 35 27.97 -15.02 15.00
CA ASP A 35 27.48 -14.39 13.76
C ASP A 35 26.71 -13.10 14.06
N THR A 36 27.26 -11.97 13.62
CA THR A 36 26.77 -10.60 13.91
C THR A 36 25.41 -10.26 13.30
N SER A 37 24.95 -11.04 12.31
CA SER A 37 23.61 -10.86 11.73
C SER A 37 22.52 -11.46 12.63
N LYS A 38 22.82 -12.57 13.30
CA LYS A 38 21.88 -13.32 14.15
C LYS A 38 21.76 -12.73 15.54
N THR A 39 22.84 -12.13 16.07
CA THR A 39 22.83 -11.40 17.35
C THR A 39 21.81 -10.26 17.35
N LEU A 40 21.76 -9.43 16.31
CA LEU A 40 20.81 -8.31 16.23
C LEU A 40 19.35 -8.75 16.35
N GLY A 41 18.97 -9.83 15.67
CA GLY A 41 17.63 -10.42 15.80
C GLY A 41 17.36 -11.01 17.19
N ALA A 42 18.35 -11.73 17.73
CA ALA A 42 18.28 -12.34 19.07
C ALA A 42 18.28 -11.32 20.22
N ILE A 43 18.77 -10.09 19.98
CA ILE A 43 18.73 -8.95 20.92
C ILE A 43 17.41 -8.17 20.80
N PHE A 44 16.89 -7.97 19.59
CA PHE A 44 15.69 -7.18 19.35
C PHE A 44 14.44 -7.78 20.04
N VAL A 45 14.24 -9.09 19.93
CA VAL A 45 13.07 -9.78 20.52
C VAL A 45 13.01 -9.64 22.06
N PRO A 46 14.04 -9.99 22.85
CA PRO A 46 14.00 -9.82 24.30
C PRO A 46 13.96 -8.35 24.73
N ILE A 47 14.58 -7.41 23.98
CA ILE A 47 14.42 -5.98 24.26
C ILE A 47 12.95 -5.55 24.08
N VAL A 48 12.30 -5.92 22.98
CA VAL A 48 10.87 -5.62 22.74
C VAL A 48 9.98 -6.28 23.80
N VAL A 49 10.24 -7.55 24.17
CA VAL A 49 9.51 -8.23 25.25
C VAL A 49 9.75 -7.56 26.60
N CYS A 50 10.97 -7.11 26.89
CA CYS A 50 11.29 -6.36 28.12
C CYS A 50 10.55 -5.01 28.15
N ILE A 51 10.57 -4.24 27.05
CA ILE A 51 9.82 -2.98 26.92
C ILE A 51 8.32 -3.21 27.08
N VAL A 52 7.75 -4.23 26.44
CA VAL A 52 6.31 -4.57 26.53
C VAL A 52 5.92 -5.06 27.92
N THR A 53 6.77 -5.82 28.61
CA THR A 53 6.51 -6.29 29.98
C THR A 53 6.68 -5.17 31.01
N LEU A 54 7.69 -4.32 30.88
CA LEU A 54 7.83 -3.08 31.67
C LEU A 54 6.63 -2.13 31.46
N ALA A 55 6.17 -1.96 30.22
CA ALA A 55 4.97 -1.19 29.90
C ALA A 55 3.65 -1.83 30.39
N ARG A 56 3.65 -3.14 30.72
CA ARG A 56 2.54 -3.86 31.38
C ARG A 56 2.60 -3.79 32.91
N ILE A 57 3.73 -3.42 33.53
CA ILE A 57 3.86 -3.29 34.99
C ILE A 57 3.19 -1.98 35.44
N SER A 58 1.86 -2.05 35.53
CA SER A 58 0.96 -0.95 35.90
C SER A 58 1.22 -0.35 37.28
N GLY A 59 1.90 -1.07 38.18
CA GLY A 59 2.20 -0.62 39.54
C GLY A 59 3.32 0.42 39.66
N LEU A 60 4.34 0.39 38.78
CA LEU A 60 5.49 1.29 38.91
C LEU A 60 5.17 2.72 38.43
N ASN A 61 4.43 2.81 37.33
CA ASN A 61 3.92 4.09 36.81
C ASN A 61 3.08 4.83 37.86
N ALA A 62 2.22 4.15 38.62
CA ALA A 62 1.40 4.81 39.64
C ALA A 62 2.24 5.54 40.71
N TYR A 63 3.38 5.00 41.13
CA TYR A 63 4.25 5.65 42.12
C TYR A 63 5.12 6.76 41.51
N LEU A 64 5.70 6.52 40.33
CA LEU A 64 6.53 7.52 39.64
C LEU A 64 5.72 8.74 39.18
N LEU A 65 4.51 8.55 38.64
CA LEU A 65 3.64 9.66 38.23
C LEU A 65 3.16 10.54 39.41
N HIS A 66 3.19 10.07 40.66
CA HIS A 66 2.85 10.89 41.83
C HIS A 66 4.08 11.54 42.49
N ALA A 67 5.29 11.37 41.94
CA ALA A 67 6.49 12.00 42.49
C ALA A 67 6.55 13.51 42.14
N PRO A 68 6.91 14.41 43.09
CA PRO A 68 6.87 15.87 42.86
C PRO A 68 7.71 16.33 41.67
N TRP A 69 8.86 15.71 41.43
CA TRP A 69 9.76 16.06 40.32
C TRP A 69 9.13 15.81 38.93
N MET A 70 8.20 14.87 38.81
CA MET A 70 7.58 14.50 37.53
C MET A 70 6.53 15.53 37.08
N GLN A 71 6.02 16.37 38.00
CA GLN A 71 5.14 17.50 37.66
C GLN A 71 5.82 18.56 36.78
N ARG A 72 7.17 18.65 36.84
CA ARG A 72 7.98 19.58 36.03
C ARG A 72 7.98 19.23 34.53
N PHE A 73 7.59 18.00 34.16
CA PHE A 73 7.39 17.54 32.78
C PHE A 73 5.90 17.43 32.42
N HIS A 74 5.13 18.48 32.74
CA HIS A 74 3.67 18.55 32.60
C HIS A 74 3.07 17.93 31.31
N PRO A 75 3.54 18.23 30.08
CA PRO A 75 2.95 17.64 28.86
C PRO A 75 3.20 16.14 28.70
N LEU A 76 4.32 15.62 29.22
CA LEU A 76 4.63 14.18 29.19
C LEU A 76 3.82 13.44 30.25
N TYR A 77 3.76 13.99 31.47
CA TYR A 77 2.97 13.47 32.59
C TYR A 77 1.48 13.31 32.21
N VAL A 78 0.87 14.32 31.59
CA VAL A 78 -0.53 14.26 31.15
C VAL A 78 -0.76 13.13 30.13
N ARG A 79 0.15 12.95 29.16
CA ARG A 79 0.07 11.87 28.16
C ARG A 79 0.23 10.48 28.78
N LEU A 80 1.21 10.30 29.68
CA LEU A 80 1.44 9.04 30.39
C LEU A 80 0.25 8.69 31.31
N ARG A 81 -0.29 9.67 32.03
CA ARG A 81 -1.49 9.50 32.88
C ARG A 81 -2.72 9.13 32.06
N ALA A 82 -2.93 9.78 30.90
CA ALA A 82 -4.03 9.44 29.99
C ALA A 82 -3.90 8.01 29.43
N LEU A 83 -2.68 7.59 29.07
CA LEU A 83 -2.40 6.22 28.61
C LEU A 83 -2.65 5.19 29.71
N HIS A 84 -2.19 5.45 30.94
CA HIS A 84 -2.42 4.59 32.10
C HIS A 84 -3.92 4.47 32.44
N LEU A 85 -4.66 5.58 32.46
CA LEU A 85 -6.12 5.57 32.64
C LEU A 85 -6.84 4.79 31.53
N ARG A 86 -6.35 4.85 30.29
CA ARG A 86 -6.88 4.07 29.15
C ARG A 86 -6.54 2.58 29.24
N GLN A 87 -5.41 2.20 29.84
CA GLN A 87 -5.09 0.81 30.14
C GLN A 87 -6.03 0.26 31.24
N ILE A 88 -6.27 1.02 32.32
CA ILE A 88 -7.13 0.59 33.44
C ILE A 88 -8.61 0.51 33.03
N ARG A 89 -9.15 1.55 32.39
CA ARG A 89 -10.58 1.64 32.06
C ARG A 89 -10.96 0.91 30.76
N GLY A 90 -9.99 0.39 30.01
CA GLY A 90 -10.20 -0.25 28.71
C GLY A 90 -10.85 0.68 27.68
N ARG A 91 -11.69 0.10 26.81
CA ARG A 91 -12.54 0.85 25.87
C ARG A 91 -13.95 0.95 26.44
N MET A 92 -14.34 2.15 26.87
CA MET A 92 -15.73 2.46 27.20
C MET A 92 -16.63 2.28 25.98
N THR A 93 -17.82 1.70 26.18
CA THR A 93 -18.87 1.67 25.16
C THR A 93 -19.38 3.08 24.91
N PRO A 94 -19.47 3.56 23.66
CA PRO A 94 -20.08 4.85 23.37
C PRO A 94 -21.56 4.84 23.76
N PRO A 95 -22.11 5.94 24.32
CA PRO A 95 -23.53 6.02 24.67
C PRO A 95 -24.42 5.80 23.44
N LEU A 96 -25.63 5.31 23.65
CA LEU A 96 -26.61 5.11 22.58
C LEU A 96 -27.11 6.47 22.06
N THR A 97 -27.18 6.63 20.73
CA THR A 97 -27.70 7.85 20.11
C THR A 97 -29.22 7.80 19.98
N ASN A 98 -29.95 8.57 20.78
CA ASN A 98 -31.42 8.49 20.87
C ASN A 98 -32.20 9.15 19.70
N SER A 99 -31.56 9.95 18.85
CA SER A 99 -32.26 10.58 17.72
C SER A 99 -32.69 9.54 16.67
N PRO A 100 -33.80 9.72 15.94
CA PRO A 100 -34.19 8.81 14.85
C PRO A 100 -33.26 8.93 13.64
N CYS A 101 -33.09 7.85 12.88
CA CYS A 101 -32.44 7.85 11.57
C CYS A 101 -32.93 6.71 10.68
N VAL A 102 -32.74 6.84 9.37
CA VAL A 102 -33.05 5.81 8.37
C VAL A 102 -31.76 5.11 7.94
N CYS A 103 -31.77 3.78 7.89
CA CYS A 103 -30.62 2.99 7.47
C CYS A 103 -30.35 3.12 5.97
N LYS A 104 -29.12 3.50 5.58
CA LYS A 104 -28.71 3.61 4.17
C LYS A 104 -28.59 2.27 3.42
N ASN A 105 -28.61 1.14 4.12
CA ASN A 105 -28.46 -0.19 3.52
C ASN A 105 -29.79 -0.95 3.39
N CYS A 106 -30.79 -0.68 4.23
CA CYS A 106 -32.06 -1.42 4.22
C CYS A 106 -33.32 -0.54 4.34
N GLY A 107 -33.19 0.79 4.42
CA GLY A 107 -34.33 1.70 4.57
C GLY A 107 -35.05 1.64 5.92
N HIS A 108 -34.68 0.73 6.83
CA HIS A 108 -35.33 0.60 8.13
C HIS A 108 -35.08 1.84 9.01
N PRO A 109 -36.11 2.49 9.57
CA PRO A 109 -35.97 3.55 10.56
C PRO A 109 -35.56 2.95 11.92
N PHE A 110 -34.56 3.52 12.59
CA PHE A 110 -34.08 3.04 13.88
C PHE A 110 -33.53 4.16 14.77
N THR A 111 -33.43 3.87 16.07
CA THR A 111 -32.69 4.66 17.06
C THR A 111 -31.47 3.88 17.55
N GLY A 112 -30.47 4.57 18.10
CA GLY A 112 -29.21 3.98 18.54
C GLY A 112 -28.05 4.11 17.54
N ASN A 113 -27.00 3.30 17.76
CA ASN A 113 -25.71 3.42 17.06
C ASN A 113 -25.56 2.48 15.86
N PHE A 114 -26.31 1.38 15.83
CA PHE A 114 -26.31 0.37 14.77
C PHE A 114 -27.74 -0.03 14.42
N CYS A 115 -28.01 -0.31 13.15
CA CYS A 115 -29.33 -0.72 12.67
C CYS A 115 -29.64 -2.16 13.13
N PRO A 116 -30.80 -2.43 13.76
CA PRO A 116 -31.14 -3.77 14.25
C PRO A 116 -31.35 -4.78 13.13
N ALA A 117 -31.89 -4.37 11.98
CA ALA A 117 -32.22 -5.27 10.87
C ALA A 117 -30.99 -5.78 10.09
N CYS A 118 -29.93 -4.97 9.96
CA CYS A 118 -28.79 -5.30 9.09
C CYS A 118 -27.41 -5.05 9.72
N GLY A 119 -27.34 -4.58 10.97
CA GLY A 119 -26.08 -4.31 11.69
C GLY A 119 -25.30 -3.07 11.21
N GLN A 120 -25.90 -2.18 10.40
CA GLN A 120 -25.14 -1.04 9.86
C GLN A 120 -24.85 -0.02 10.95
N SER A 121 -23.60 0.44 11.06
CA SER A 121 -23.33 1.66 11.85
C SER A 121 -24.13 2.83 11.29
N ARG A 122 -24.82 3.57 12.17
CA ARG A 122 -25.48 4.83 11.84
C ARG A 122 -24.55 5.84 11.18
N ARG A 123 -23.29 5.89 11.62
CA ARG A 123 -22.29 6.85 11.14
C ARG A 123 -21.70 6.36 9.81
N THR A 124 -22.46 6.56 8.74
CA THR A 124 -22.03 6.33 7.34
C THR A 124 -21.84 7.66 6.60
N PRO A 125 -20.78 8.43 6.93
CA PRO A 125 -20.47 9.65 6.21
C PRO A 125 -20.11 9.36 4.75
N ARG A 126 -20.18 10.41 3.94
CA ARG A 126 -19.64 10.42 2.59
C ARG A 126 -18.13 10.16 2.64
N LEU A 127 -17.55 9.52 1.63
CA LEU A 127 -16.14 9.17 1.67
C LEU A 127 -15.27 10.43 1.56
N THR A 128 -14.47 10.68 2.60
CA THR A 128 -13.45 11.73 2.64
C THR A 128 -12.05 11.09 2.68
N LEU A 129 -11.03 11.80 2.20
CA LEU A 129 -9.64 11.33 2.25
C LEU A 129 -9.17 11.08 3.69
N ARG A 130 -9.58 11.93 4.64
CA ARG A 130 -9.22 11.82 6.07
C ARG A 130 -9.80 10.57 6.72
N ASP A 131 -11.09 10.29 6.49
CA ASP A 131 -11.75 9.11 7.04
C ASP A 131 -11.23 7.83 6.37
N ALA A 132 -10.94 7.89 5.07
CA ALA A 132 -10.38 6.77 4.31
C ALA A 132 -8.99 6.38 4.83
N ALA A 133 -8.05 7.32 4.96
CA ALA A 133 -6.70 7.05 5.46
C ALA A 133 -6.71 6.43 6.86
N GLY A 134 -7.53 6.98 7.78
CA GLY A 134 -7.66 6.45 9.13
C GLY A 134 -8.28 5.04 9.19
N ASN A 135 -9.25 4.73 8.31
CA ASN A 135 -9.91 3.43 8.27
C ASN A 135 -9.13 2.38 7.47
N LEU A 136 -8.33 2.79 6.48
CA LEU A 136 -7.53 1.91 5.63
C LEU A 136 -6.61 1.00 6.45
N LEU A 137 -5.75 1.58 7.29
CA LEU A 137 -4.82 0.84 8.15
C LEU A 137 -5.53 -0.15 9.09
N ARG A 138 -6.77 0.14 9.51
CA ARG A 138 -7.60 -0.77 10.32
C ARG A 138 -8.29 -1.87 9.50
N SER A 139 -8.46 -1.65 8.20
CA SER A 139 -9.18 -2.55 7.31
C SER A 139 -8.29 -3.57 6.62
N LEU A 140 -7.01 -3.27 6.39
CA LEU A 140 -6.07 -4.19 5.73
C LEU A 140 -5.87 -5.51 6.50
N PHE A 141 -6.00 -5.48 7.83
CA PHE A 141 -5.89 -6.64 8.71
C PHE A 141 -7.26 -7.28 9.06
N ARG A 142 -8.30 -7.01 8.27
CA ARG A 142 -9.62 -7.66 8.41
C ARG A 142 -9.98 -8.41 7.13
N VAL A 143 -9.99 -9.74 7.23
CA VAL A 143 -10.55 -10.62 6.20
C VAL A 143 -12.00 -10.91 6.58
N ASP A 144 -12.94 -10.34 5.84
CA ASP A 144 -14.37 -10.53 6.05
C ASP A 144 -14.91 -11.68 5.18
N GLY A 145 -15.80 -12.53 5.74
CA GLY A 145 -16.49 -13.61 5.00
C GLY A 145 -17.42 -13.14 3.86
N LYS A 146 -17.50 -11.83 3.61
CA LYS A 146 -18.28 -11.17 2.54
C LYS A 146 -17.53 -11.13 1.20
N PHE A 147 -16.29 -11.59 1.19
CA PHE A 147 -15.42 -11.55 0.03
C PHE A 147 -16.00 -12.31 -1.17
N GLY A 148 -16.54 -13.53 -0.97
CA GLY A 148 -17.15 -14.31 -2.06
C GLY A 148 -18.33 -13.58 -2.75
N ARG A 149 -19.22 -12.95 -1.98
CA ARG A 149 -20.29 -12.10 -2.53
C ARG A 149 -19.73 -10.91 -3.31
N THR A 150 -18.71 -10.26 -2.76
CA THR A 150 -18.03 -9.12 -3.41
C THR A 150 -17.45 -9.53 -4.76
N VAL A 151 -16.75 -10.67 -4.82
CA VAL A 151 -16.17 -11.25 -6.05
C VAL A 151 -17.26 -11.58 -7.09
N MET A 152 -18.33 -12.25 -6.68
CA MET A 152 -19.44 -12.63 -7.57
C MET A 152 -20.14 -11.40 -8.19
N GLU A 153 -20.40 -10.38 -7.37
CA GLU A 153 -21.04 -9.15 -7.85
C GLU A 153 -20.11 -8.29 -8.72
N LEU A 154 -18.80 -8.37 -8.49
CA LEU A 154 -17.79 -7.71 -9.32
C LEU A 154 -17.63 -8.39 -10.69
N LEU A 155 -17.98 -9.67 -10.84
CA LEU A 155 -18.08 -10.34 -12.14
C LEU A 155 -19.37 -9.99 -12.88
N TYR A 156 -20.52 -10.05 -12.19
CA TYR A 156 -21.83 -9.91 -12.85
C TYR A 156 -22.30 -8.47 -13.04
N ARG A 157 -22.10 -7.59 -12.05
CA ARG A 157 -22.67 -6.22 -12.02
C ARG A 157 -21.73 -5.16 -11.43
N PRO A 158 -20.46 -5.08 -11.87
CA PRO A 158 -19.41 -4.31 -11.20
C PRO A 158 -19.76 -2.84 -10.97
N GLY A 159 -20.24 -2.12 -12.00
CA GLY A 159 -20.51 -0.68 -11.86
C GLY A 159 -21.70 -0.37 -10.96
N TYR A 160 -22.65 -1.30 -10.84
CA TYR A 160 -23.76 -1.20 -9.88
C TYR A 160 -23.27 -1.47 -8.45
N MET A 161 -22.53 -2.56 -8.24
CA MET A 161 -21.95 -2.92 -6.92
C MET A 161 -21.09 -1.78 -6.33
N VAL A 162 -20.25 -1.15 -7.16
CA VAL A 162 -19.42 -0.01 -6.73
C VAL A 162 -20.27 1.21 -6.35
N ARG A 163 -21.35 1.47 -7.10
CA ARG A 163 -22.30 2.55 -6.81
C ARG A 163 -23.05 2.28 -5.50
N ASP A 164 -23.47 1.05 -5.25
CA ASP A 164 -24.15 0.65 -4.01
C ASP A 164 -23.24 0.87 -2.79
N TYR A 165 -21.96 0.46 -2.89
CA TYR A 165 -20.96 0.71 -1.85
C TYR A 165 -20.74 2.21 -1.56
N ILE A 166 -20.67 3.04 -2.61
CA ILE A 166 -20.45 4.49 -2.49
C ILE A 166 -21.68 5.19 -1.90
N THR A 167 -22.89 4.89 -2.38
CA THR A 167 -24.16 5.46 -1.88
C THR A 167 -24.41 5.14 -0.41
N GLY A 168 -24.06 3.93 0.04
CA GLY A 168 -24.06 3.59 1.46
C GLY A 168 -24.31 2.13 1.82
N HIS A 169 -24.56 1.23 0.87
CA HIS A 169 -24.89 -0.18 1.07
C HIS A 169 -23.64 -1.03 1.41
N ARG A 170 -22.88 -0.60 2.42
CA ARG A 170 -21.51 -1.10 2.69
C ARG A 170 -21.45 -2.41 3.48
N ILE A 171 -22.58 -2.97 3.94
CA ILE A 171 -22.55 -4.18 4.78
C ILE A 171 -22.31 -5.42 3.94
N GLY A 172 -22.89 -5.50 2.74
CA GLY A 172 -22.83 -6.68 1.88
C GLY A 172 -21.46 -6.92 1.24
N TYR A 173 -20.58 -5.91 1.26
CA TYR A 173 -19.35 -5.87 0.48
C TYR A 173 -18.11 -5.76 1.37
N THR A 174 -17.04 -6.43 0.97
CA THR A 174 -15.70 -6.26 1.56
C THR A 174 -15.14 -4.89 1.15
N HIS A 175 -14.36 -4.25 2.02
CA HIS A 175 -13.74 -2.96 1.72
C HIS A 175 -12.83 -3.01 0.46
N PRO A 176 -12.73 -1.92 -0.32
CA PRO A 176 -12.10 -1.93 -1.65
C PRO A 176 -10.62 -2.34 -1.62
N LEU A 177 -9.83 -1.75 -0.73
CA LEU A 177 -8.38 -2.01 -0.69
C LEU A 177 -8.05 -3.44 -0.22
N PRO A 178 -8.64 -3.99 0.87
CA PRO A 178 -8.51 -5.42 1.17
C PRO A 178 -8.94 -6.33 0.02
N THR A 179 -10.02 -6.00 -0.69
CA THR A 179 -10.46 -6.77 -1.87
C THR A 179 -9.39 -6.78 -2.97
N PHE A 180 -8.79 -5.63 -3.28
CA PHE A 180 -7.68 -5.52 -4.22
C PHE A 180 -6.44 -6.32 -3.78
N PHE A 181 -6.01 -6.19 -2.52
CA PHE A 181 -4.84 -6.94 -2.02
C PHE A 181 -5.07 -8.46 -2.00
N LEU A 182 -6.29 -8.92 -1.68
CA LEU A 182 -6.65 -10.33 -1.78
C LEU A 182 -6.62 -10.82 -3.24
N MET A 183 -7.14 -10.04 -4.20
CA MET A 183 -7.03 -10.36 -5.63
C MET A 183 -5.57 -10.46 -6.08
N VAL A 184 -4.72 -9.51 -5.67
CA VAL A 184 -3.27 -9.56 -5.94
C VAL A 184 -2.62 -10.81 -5.35
N MET A 185 -2.97 -11.20 -4.11
CA MET A 185 -2.46 -12.40 -3.46
C MET A 185 -2.85 -13.67 -4.25
N PHE A 186 -4.12 -13.81 -4.62
CA PHE A 186 -4.58 -14.94 -5.44
C PHE A 186 -3.95 -14.94 -6.85
N TYR A 187 -3.67 -13.78 -7.42
CA TYR A 187 -2.93 -13.66 -8.69
C TYR A 187 -1.49 -14.13 -8.58
N MET A 188 -0.76 -13.78 -7.52
CA MET A 188 0.58 -14.32 -7.29
C MET A 188 0.56 -15.84 -7.13
N ILE A 189 -0.42 -16.39 -6.40
CA ILE A 189 -0.60 -17.85 -6.25
C ILE A 189 -0.90 -18.51 -7.62
N ALA A 190 -1.80 -17.93 -8.42
CA ALA A 190 -2.15 -18.44 -9.74
C ALA A 190 -0.94 -18.46 -10.71
N ILE A 191 -0.05 -17.46 -10.64
CA ILE A 191 1.20 -17.47 -11.41
C ILE A 191 2.11 -18.62 -11.00
N GLN A 192 2.30 -18.84 -9.69
CA GLN A 192 3.18 -19.91 -9.20
C GLN A 192 2.66 -21.31 -9.55
N LEU A 193 1.33 -21.51 -9.57
CA LEU A 193 0.70 -22.75 -10.00
C LEU A 193 0.90 -23.07 -11.49
N VAL A 194 1.05 -22.05 -12.34
CA VAL A 194 1.20 -22.22 -13.80
C VAL A 194 2.67 -22.18 -14.26
N ASN A 195 3.54 -21.43 -13.57
CA ASN A 195 4.95 -21.23 -13.97
C ASN A 195 5.93 -21.27 -12.77
N PRO A 196 6.27 -22.48 -12.24
CA PRO A 196 7.17 -22.63 -11.10
C PRO A 196 8.63 -22.20 -11.37
N LYS A 197 9.05 -22.03 -12.63
CA LYS A 197 10.45 -21.76 -13.02
C LYS A 197 10.87 -20.27 -13.00
N THR A 198 10.04 -19.38 -12.45
CA THR A 198 10.26 -17.92 -12.56
C THR A 198 11.33 -17.37 -11.61
N GLU A 199 11.68 -18.11 -10.55
CA GLU A 199 12.71 -17.72 -9.57
C GLU A 199 14.15 -17.99 -10.07
N GLU A 200 14.38 -19.12 -10.75
CA GLU A 200 15.73 -19.58 -11.14
C GLU A 200 16.43 -18.64 -12.13
N ARG A 201 15.67 -17.94 -13.00
CA ARG A 201 16.26 -17.00 -13.98
C ARG A 201 16.83 -15.71 -13.36
N LYS A 202 16.61 -15.45 -12.06
CA LYS A 202 17.08 -14.22 -11.38
C LYS A 202 18.40 -14.36 -10.63
N THR A 203 18.98 -15.57 -10.59
CA THR A 203 20.12 -15.89 -9.70
C THR A 203 21.39 -16.36 -10.41
N ALA A 204 21.41 -16.44 -11.74
CA ALA A 204 22.66 -16.61 -12.49
C ALA A 204 23.52 -15.32 -12.41
N PRO A 205 24.72 -15.34 -11.82
CA PRO A 205 25.60 -14.18 -11.80
C PRO A 205 26.23 -13.97 -13.17
N THR A 206 26.26 -12.72 -13.65
CA THR A 206 27.05 -12.36 -14.82
C THR A 206 28.53 -12.39 -14.43
N GLU A 207 29.21 -13.49 -14.71
CA GLU A 207 30.64 -13.63 -14.48
C GLU A 207 31.44 -12.81 -15.53
N ASN A 208 32.61 -12.32 -15.13
CA ASN A 208 33.26 -11.19 -15.80
C ASN A 208 33.95 -11.60 -17.12
N VAL A 209 33.64 -10.93 -18.23
CA VAL A 209 34.42 -11.04 -19.46
C VAL A 209 35.68 -10.18 -19.34
N HIS A 210 36.81 -10.84 -19.13
CA HIS A 210 38.13 -10.23 -19.22
C HIS A 210 38.50 -10.03 -20.69
N THR A 211 38.91 -8.82 -21.07
CA THR A 211 39.47 -8.54 -22.40
C THR A 211 40.88 -9.10 -22.54
N THR A 212 41.14 -9.83 -23.62
CA THR A 212 42.48 -9.97 -24.25
C THR A 212 42.31 -10.02 -25.76
N GLU A 213 43.19 -9.34 -26.48
CA GLU A 213 43.21 -9.20 -27.94
C GLU A 213 43.99 -10.36 -28.58
N SER A 214 43.60 -10.77 -29.80
CA SER A 214 44.53 -10.92 -30.95
C SER A 214 43.79 -11.26 -32.25
N ASP A 215 44.03 -10.42 -33.25
CA ASP A 215 44.34 -10.70 -34.67
C ASP A 215 43.79 -11.95 -35.39
N GLY A 216 43.27 -11.74 -36.62
CA GLY A 216 43.06 -12.84 -37.58
C GLY A 216 42.14 -12.52 -38.76
N ASN A 217 42.66 -11.81 -39.76
CA ASN A 217 42.06 -11.55 -41.09
C ASN A 217 41.18 -12.68 -41.68
N MET A 218 40.16 -12.33 -42.49
CA MET A 218 40.34 -12.18 -43.95
C MET A 218 39.03 -12.07 -44.76
N SER A 219 38.72 -10.86 -45.26
CA SER A 219 38.00 -10.59 -46.53
C SER A 219 36.51 -11.01 -46.69
N HIS A 220 35.72 -10.48 -47.64
CA HIS A 220 35.99 -9.55 -48.74
C HIS A 220 34.74 -8.66 -49.01
N SER A 221 34.97 -7.37 -49.34
CA SER A 221 34.24 -6.44 -50.27
C SER A 221 32.78 -6.68 -50.71
N THR A 222 31.94 -5.71 -51.08
CA THR A 222 31.83 -4.22 -51.09
C THR A 222 30.36 -3.92 -51.54
N THR A 223 29.78 -2.73 -51.73
CA THR A 223 30.22 -1.30 -51.72
C THR A 223 29.01 -0.45 -51.35
N GLY A 224 29.19 0.75 -50.78
CA GLY A 224 28.08 1.71 -50.60
C GLY A 224 28.29 2.73 -49.48
N ALA A 225 28.98 3.82 -49.76
CA ALA A 225 29.04 5.01 -48.90
C ALA A 225 27.73 5.83 -49.07
N GLU A 226 27.34 6.79 -48.22
CA GLU A 226 27.95 7.40 -47.04
C GLU A 226 26.86 8.10 -46.21
N HIS A 227 26.83 7.94 -44.88
CA HIS A 227 26.74 9.06 -43.91
C HIS A 227 26.49 8.56 -42.47
N THR A 228 27.48 8.77 -41.61
CA THR A 228 27.37 8.63 -40.16
C THR A 228 26.58 9.78 -39.53
N LYS A 229 25.60 9.50 -38.68
CA LYS A 229 25.18 10.47 -37.64
C LYS A 229 24.61 9.86 -36.35
N ASN A 230 25.52 9.28 -35.58
CA ASN A 230 25.61 9.49 -34.12
C ASN A 230 24.31 9.32 -33.32
N ASP A 231 23.82 8.08 -33.20
CA ASP A 231 22.72 7.73 -32.28
C ASP A 231 23.18 7.83 -30.81
N LYS A 232 23.19 9.05 -30.29
CA LYS A 232 23.08 9.32 -28.85
C LYS A 232 21.67 8.97 -28.37
N SER A 233 21.31 7.69 -28.43
CA SER A 233 20.21 7.14 -27.64
C SER A 233 20.63 7.14 -26.16
N ILE A 234 20.51 8.32 -25.54
CA ILE A 234 20.84 8.53 -24.13
C ILE A 234 20.05 7.51 -23.32
N ASN A 235 20.75 6.57 -22.69
CA ASN A 235 20.18 5.57 -21.79
C ASN A 235 19.78 6.24 -20.47
N PHE A 236 18.80 7.15 -20.56
CA PHE A 236 18.31 8.01 -19.48
C PHE A 236 17.87 7.19 -18.27
N SER A 237 17.32 5.98 -18.48
CA SER A 237 16.99 5.08 -17.37
C SER A 237 18.23 4.54 -16.62
N ALA A 238 19.37 4.35 -17.29
CA ALA A 238 20.60 3.91 -16.64
C ALA A 238 21.31 5.08 -15.92
N GLU A 239 21.34 6.26 -16.55
CA GLU A 239 21.92 7.47 -15.96
C GLU A 239 21.08 8.00 -14.78
N PHE A 240 19.75 7.98 -14.88
CA PHE A 240 18.85 8.31 -13.79
C PHE A 240 19.02 7.37 -12.60
N ASN A 241 19.02 6.04 -12.82
CA ASN A 241 19.19 5.07 -11.74
C ASN A 241 20.55 5.26 -11.03
N THR A 242 21.64 5.43 -11.78
CA THR A 242 22.97 5.64 -11.18
C THR A 242 23.14 6.98 -10.46
N LYS A 243 22.47 8.04 -10.91
CA LYS A 243 22.50 9.36 -10.25
C LYS A 243 21.62 9.40 -9.00
N VAL A 244 20.45 8.78 -9.04
CA VAL A 244 19.56 8.57 -7.88
C VAL A 244 20.24 7.69 -6.82
N ASP A 245 20.89 6.60 -7.22
CA ASP A 245 21.64 5.74 -6.29
C ASP A 245 22.81 6.51 -5.65
N ARG A 246 23.56 7.34 -6.40
CA ARG A 246 24.60 8.20 -5.84
C ARG A 246 24.05 9.20 -4.81
N THR A 247 23.02 9.97 -5.14
CA THR A 247 22.48 11.01 -4.23
C THR A 247 21.76 10.42 -3.01
N LEU A 248 21.26 9.19 -3.06
CA LEU A 248 20.69 8.51 -1.89
C LEU A 248 21.72 7.70 -1.08
N SER A 249 22.91 7.43 -1.64
CA SER A 249 23.98 6.72 -0.93
C SER A 249 24.68 7.56 0.15
N ASP A 250 24.56 8.89 0.12
CA ASP A 250 25.05 9.81 1.17
C ASP A 250 24.39 9.58 2.54
N THR A 251 23.33 8.76 2.60
CA THR A 251 22.80 8.22 3.85
C THR A 251 22.79 6.68 3.78
N PRO A 252 23.72 5.97 4.47
CA PRO A 252 23.98 4.54 4.24
C PRO A 252 22.76 3.64 4.53
N TYR A 253 21.84 4.10 5.39
CA TYR A 253 20.58 3.42 5.68
C TYR A 253 19.55 3.59 4.56
N PHE A 254 19.27 4.83 4.13
CA PHE A 254 18.20 5.09 3.15
C PHE A 254 18.56 4.62 1.74
N GLY A 255 19.81 4.73 1.29
CA GLY A 255 20.22 4.18 -0.01
C GLY A 255 20.04 2.65 -0.11
N SER A 256 20.14 1.94 1.01
CA SER A 256 19.89 0.49 1.08
C SER A 256 18.39 0.17 1.12
N VAL A 257 17.61 0.88 1.93
CA VAL A 257 16.13 0.75 1.95
C VAL A 257 15.51 1.15 0.61
N TRP A 258 16.03 2.19 -0.05
CA TRP A 258 15.58 2.66 -1.35
C TRP A 258 15.82 1.63 -2.45
N ARG A 259 17.05 1.11 -2.57
CA ARG A 259 17.36 0.05 -3.56
C ARG A 259 16.53 -1.20 -3.32
N LEU A 260 16.26 -1.58 -2.07
CA LEU A 260 15.34 -2.68 -1.75
C LEU A 260 13.90 -2.36 -2.18
N LEU A 261 13.38 -1.16 -1.90
CA LEU A 261 12.03 -0.72 -2.33
C LEU A 261 11.90 -0.62 -3.86
N VAL A 262 12.93 -0.14 -4.57
CA VAL A 262 12.94 -0.04 -6.04
C VAL A 262 13.06 -1.42 -6.68
N LYS A 263 13.97 -2.29 -6.20
CA LYS A 263 14.12 -3.68 -6.68
C LYS A 263 12.87 -4.51 -6.40
N TRP A 264 12.23 -4.32 -5.24
CA TRP A 264 10.95 -4.94 -4.91
C TRP A 264 9.79 -4.33 -5.73
N GLY A 265 9.79 -3.02 -5.97
CA GLY A 265 8.73 -2.31 -6.69
C GLY A 265 8.70 -2.60 -8.19
N THR A 266 9.86 -2.60 -8.84
CA THR A 266 10.01 -2.98 -10.26
C THR A 266 9.67 -4.45 -10.49
N GLY A 267 9.94 -5.32 -9.52
CA GLY A 267 9.53 -6.73 -9.57
C GLY A 267 8.04 -7.00 -9.33
N ASN A 268 7.29 -6.05 -8.75
CA ASN A 268 5.92 -6.30 -8.26
C ASN A 268 4.84 -5.51 -9.00
N ARG A 269 4.13 -6.19 -9.92
CA ARG A 269 2.94 -5.67 -10.64
C ARG A 269 1.87 -5.05 -9.72
N ALA A 270 1.75 -5.55 -8.49
CA ALA A 270 0.86 -5.00 -7.48
C ALA A 270 1.11 -3.51 -7.20
N LEU A 271 2.38 -3.11 -7.14
CA LEU A 271 2.78 -1.72 -6.87
C LEU A 271 2.63 -0.85 -8.11
N SER A 272 2.93 -1.34 -9.31
CA SER A 272 2.70 -0.57 -10.55
C SER A 272 1.21 -0.27 -10.75
N VAL A 273 0.32 -1.23 -10.46
CA VAL A 273 -1.14 -0.99 -10.46
C VAL A 273 -1.52 0.04 -9.39
N LEU A 274 -1.04 -0.13 -8.15
CA LEU A 274 -1.37 0.78 -7.05
C LEU A 274 -0.87 2.22 -7.28
N ALA A 275 0.28 2.39 -7.93
CA ALA A 275 0.83 3.68 -8.32
C ALA A 275 -0.01 4.40 -9.41
N VAL A 276 -0.66 3.65 -10.32
CA VAL A 276 -1.47 4.23 -11.41
C VAL A 276 -2.89 4.62 -10.94
N ILE A 277 -3.45 3.94 -9.94
CA ILE A 277 -4.82 4.19 -9.43
C ILE A 277 -5.09 5.68 -9.09
N PRO A 278 -4.21 6.42 -8.37
CA PRO A 278 -4.41 7.85 -8.11
C PRO A 278 -4.56 8.70 -9.39
N PHE A 279 -3.79 8.41 -10.43
CA PHE A 279 -3.85 9.13 -11.70
C PHE A 279 -5.16 8.85 -12.45
N PHE A 280 -5.57 7.58 -12.55
CA PHE A 280 -6.89 7.24 -13.11
C PHE A 280 -8.03 7.88 -12.31
N SER A 281 -7.90 7.96 -10.98
CA SER A 281 -8.89 8.59 -10.10
C SER A 281 -9.01 10.10 -10.37
N LEU A 282 -7.86 10.78 -10.46
CA LEU A 282 -7.77 12.21 -10.77
C LEU A 282 -8.29 12.52 -12.17
N ALA A 283 -7.92 11.72 -13.17
CA ALA A 283 -8.37 11.87 -14.56
C ALA A 283 -9.90 11.71 -14.66
N THR A 284 -10.46 10.64 -14.06
CA THR A 284 -11.92 10.41 -14.06
C THR A 284 -12.66 11.55 -13.34
N TRP A 285 -12.13 12.03 -12.21
CA TRP A 285 -12.69 13.16 -11.49
C TRP A 285 -12.62 14.46 -12.29
N CYS A 286 -11.50 14.79 -12.92
CA CYS A 286 -11.35 15.97 -13.76
C CYS A 286 -12.33 16.00 -14.96
N LEU A 287 -12.64 14.83 -15.53
CA LEU A 287 -13.60 14.71 -16.63
C LEU A 287 -15.06 14.81 -16.18
N ARG A 288 -15.38 14.42 -14.93
CA ARG A 288 -16.76 14.43 -14.39
C ARG A 288 -17.08 15.60 -13.44
N ARG A 289 -16.08 16.35 -12.94
CA ARG A 289 -16.30 17.48 -11.99
C ARG A 289 -17.15 18.62 -12.53
N LYS A 290 -17.21 18.80 -13.86
CA LYS A 290 -17.98 19.86 -14.54
C LYS A 290 -19.33 19.36 -15.11
N THR A 291 -19.64 18.07 -15.05
CA THR A 291 -20.90 17.55 -15.61
C THR A 291 -22.07 18.01 -14.74
N LYS A 292 -23.14 18.54 -15.36
CA LYS A 292 -24.38 19.05 -14.71
C LYS A 292 -25.28 17.93 -14.14
N ASP A 293 -24.74 16.72 -14.01
CA ASP A 293 -25.45 15.49 -13.69
C ASP A 293 -25.63 15.34 -12.17
N SER A 294 -26.74 14.74 -11.74
CA SER A 294 -27.24 14.85 -10.35
C SER A 294 -26.31 14.24 -9.29
N ALA A 295 -25.43 13.32 -9.70
CA ALA A 295 -24.44 12.69 -8.84
C ALA A 295 -23.01 13.24 -9.08
N ARG A 296 -22.70 14.42 -8.51
CA ARG A 296 -21.31 14.91 -8.42
C ARG A 296 -20.53 14.08 -7.39
N PHE A 297 -19.71 13.14 -7.85
CA PHE A 297 -18.86 12.28 -7.01
C PHE A 297 -17.58 12.99 -6.52
N ASN A 298 -17.14 12.65 -5.31
CA ASN A 298 -15.88 13.14 -4.73
C ASN A 298 -14.67 12.39 -5.32
N LEU A 299 -13.47 12.99 -5.27
CA LEU A 299 -12.23 12.32 -5.70
C LEU A 299 -12.01 10.97 -4.99
N MET A 300 -12.34 10.87 -3.70
CA MET A 300 -12.26 9.61 -2.94
C MET A 300 -13.24 8.53 -3.43
N GLU A 301 -14.39 8.93 -4.00
CA GLU A 301 -15.38 8.01 -4.56
C GLU A 301 -14.90 7.50 -5.93
N HIS A 302 -14.27 8.35 -6.74
CA HIS A 302 -13.53 7.92 -7.93
C HIS A 302 -12.36 6.98 -7.59
N PHE A 303 -11.64 7.23 -6.48
CA PHE A 303 -10.59 6.32 -6.02
C PHE A 303 -11.13 4.94 -5.63
N VAL A 304 -12.24 4.88 -4.87
CA VAL A 304 -12.89 3.59 -4.57
C VAL A 304 -13.33 2.86 -5.83
N LEU A 305 -13.89 3.57 -6.81
CA LEU A 305 -14.22 3.00 -8.12
C LEU A 305 -12.98 2.38 -8.79
N GLN A 306 -11.87 3.13 -8.89
CA GLN A 306 -10.65 2.65 -9.54
C GLN A 306 -10.01 1.45 -8.82
N VAL A 307 -10.08 1.37 -7.49
CA VAL A 307 -9.60 0.20 -6.72
C VAL A 307 -10.47 -1.05 -6.97
N TYR A 308 -11.79 -0.90 -7.13
CA TYR A 308 -12.63 -2.03 -7.51
C TYR A 308 -12.44 -2.45 -8.97
N VAL A 309 -12.21 -1.50 -9.90
CA VAL A 309 -11.87 -1.82 -11.30
C VAL A 309 -10.55 -2.58 -11.38
N SER A 310 -9.51 -2.16 -10.65
CA SER A 310 -8.24 -2.88 -10.63
C SER A 310 -8.36 -4.27 -10.00
N ALA A 311 -9.18 -4.43 -8.95
CA ALA A 311 -9.51 -5.73 -8.38
C ALA A 311 -10.22 -6.64 -9.39
N GLN A 312 -11.18 -6.11 -10.17
CA GLN A 312 -11.90 -6.87 -11.21
C GLN A 312 -10.98 -7.27 -12.37
N ALA A 313 -10.14 -6.35 -12.84
CA ALA A 313 -9.18 -6.64 -13.90
C ALA A 313 -8.17 -7.73 -13.47
N THR A 314 -7.75 -7.69 -12.20
CA THR A 314 -6.90 -8.74 -11.60
C THR A 314 -7.64 -10.08 -11.50
N LEU A 315 -8.91 -10.08 -11.08
CA LEU A 315 -9.76 -11.29 -11.04
C LEU A 315 -9.89 -11.97 -12.41
N LEU A 316 -10.12 -11.18 -13.45
CA LEU A 316 -10.24 -11.69 -14.82
C LEU A 316 -8.87 -12.16 -15.37
N SER A 317 -7.77 -11.57 -14.90
CA SER A 317 -6.42 -12.06 -15.17
C SER A 317 -6.15 -13.43 -14.56
N ILE A 318 -6.59 -13.65 -13.30
CA ILE A 318 -6.53 -14.96 -12.64
C ILE A 318 -7.31 -16.00 -13.45
N ALA A 319 -8.55 -15.68 -13.84
CA ALA A 319 -9.36 -16.57 -14.66
C ALA A 319 -8.68 -16.88 -16.00
N ALA A 320 -8.13 -15.86 -16.69
CA ALA A 320 -7.45 -16.05 -17.97
C ALA A 320 -6.21 -16.97 -17.86
N ILE A 321 -5.44 -16.85 -16.78
CA ILE A 321 -4.29 -17.72 -16.48
C ILE A 321 -4.76 -19.16 -16.21
N LEU A 322 -5.79 -19.35 -15.37
CA LEU A 322 -6.26 -20.68 -14.97
C LEU A 322 -6.97 -21.44 -16.11
N PHE A 323 -7.73 -20.76 -16.97
CA PHE A 323 -8.51 -21.40 -18.04
C PHE A 323 -7.76 -21.52 -19.38
N PHE A 324 -6.88 -20.57 -19.70
CA PHE A 324 -6.21 -20.52 -21.02
C PHE A 324 -4.69 -20.61 -20.95
N GLY A 325 -4.08 -20.59 -19.75
CA GLY A 325 -2.62 -20.55 -19.60
C GLY A 325 -1.97 -19.25 -20.11
N ILE A 326 -2.76 -18.24 -20.49
CA ILE A 326 -2.25 -17.02 -21.13
C ILE A 326 -1.64 -16.11 -20.06
N TYR A 327 -0.32 -16.16 -19.94
CA TYR A 327 0.46 -15.23 -19.14
C TYR A 327 1.10 -14.16 -20.03
N ARG A 328 0.77 -12.88 -19.79
CA ARG A 328 1.39 -11.74 -20.48
C ARG A 328 2.18 -10.90 -19.50
N GLU A 329 3.51 -10.91 -19.64
CA GLU A 329 4.40 -10.28 -18.66
C GLU A 329 4.32 -8.75 -18.62
N ASN A 330 4.13 -8.12 -19.79
CA ASN A 330 4.26 -6.68 -20.01
C ASN A 330 2.92 -5.91 -19.98
N ALA A 331 1.84 -6.56 -19.55
CA ALA A 331 0.52 -5.93 -19.43
C ALA A 331 0.21 -5.53 -17.98
N LEU A 332 -0.24 -4.29 -17.77
CA LEU A 332 -0.52 -3.70 -16.44
C LEU A 332 -1.41 -4.58 -15.55
N TYR A 333 -2.40 -5.23 -16.14
CA TYR A 333 -3.34 -6.14 -15.47
C TYR A 333 -3.18 -7.61 -15.90
N GLY A 334 -2.11 -7.97 -16.63
CA GLY A 334 -1.95 -9.30 -17.26
C GLY A 334 -2.89 -9.60 -18.43
N ILE A 335 -3.99 -8.85 -18.58
CA ILE A 335 -4.93 -8.93 -19.70
C ILE A 335 -4.56 -7.97 -20.85
N PRO A 336 -4.96 -8.26 -22.12
CA PRO A 336 -4.77 -7.33 -23.24
C PRO A 336 -5.39 -5.95 -22.99
N THR A 337 -4.76 -4.90 -23.51
CA THR A 337 -5.19 -3.50 -23.33
C THR A 337 -6.58 -3.23 -23.87
N TRP A 338 -6.97 -3.85 -24.99
CA TRP A 338 -8.33 -3.77 -25.54
C TRP A 338 -9.37 -4.40 -24.61
N MET A 339 -9.02 -5.47 -23.89
CA MET A 339 -9.94 -6.13 -22.94
C MET A 339 -10.08 -5.29 -21.67
N ALA A 340 -8.98 -4.71 -21.18
CA ALA A 340 -9.02 -3.72 -20.10
C ALA A 340 -9.89 -2.52 -20.49
N PHE A 341 -9.72 -1.97 -21.71
CA PHE A 341 -10.53 -0.88 -22.23
C PHE A 341 -12.03 -1.24 -22.27
N ALA A 342 -12.39 -2.42 -22.79
CA ALA A 342 -13.77 -2.90 -22.82
C ALA A 342 -14.39 -3.01 -21.41
N LEU A 343 -13.63 -3.52 -20.42
CA LEU A 343 -14.06 -3.56 -19.02
C LEU A 343 -14.31 -2.16 -18.46
N TYR A 344 -13.40 -1.21 -18.70
CA TYR A 344 -13.61 0.18 -18.32
C TYR A 344 -14.87 0.78 -18.96
N CYS A 345 -15.13 0.51 -20.24
CA CYS A 345 -16.35 0.97 -20.93
C CYS A 345 -17.63 0.37 -20.32
N TRP A 346 -17.61 -0.92 -19.99
CA TRP A 346 -18.71 -1.61 -19.31
C TRP A 346 -18.98 -1.00 -17.92
N ILE A 347 -17.94 -0.86 -17.11
CA ILE A 347 -18.06 -0.37 -15.73
C ILE A 347 -18.54 1.08 -15.71
N PHE A 348 -18.00 1.95 -16.58
CA PHE A 348 -18.44 3.35 -16.65
C PHE A 348 -19.88 3.50 -17.17
N ARG A 349 -20.34 2.63 -18.09
CA ARG A 349 -21.75 2.56 -18.50
C ARG A 349 -22.65 2.30 -17.29
N GLN A 350 -22.35 1.28 -16.51
CA GLN A 350 -23.13 0.91 -15.30
C GLN A 350 -23.01 1.96 -14.18
N PHE A 351 -21.78 2.39 -13.84
CA PHE A 351 -21.50 3.26 -12.70
C PHE A 351 -21.97 4.71 -12.90
N PHE A 352 -21.93 5.24 -14.13
CA PHE A 352 -22.40 6.59 -14.44
C PHE A 352 -23.78 6.64 -15.12
N VAL A 353 -24.38 5.49 -15.49
CA VAL A 353 -25.62 5.41 -16.31
C VAL A 353 -25.46 6.24 -17.59
N LEU A 354 -24.46 5.86 -18.38
CA LEU A 354 -24.15 6.48 -19.68
C LEU A 354 -24.54 5.56 -20.83
N THR A 355 -24.77 6.14 -22.00
CA THR A 355 -24.83 5.37 -23.26
C THR A 355 -23.45 4.73 -23.54
N TRP A 356 -23.41 3.67 -24.36
CA TRP A 356 -22.15 3.01 -24.74
C TRP A 356 -21.14 4.01 -25.33
N TRP A 357 -21.60 4.87 -26.24
CA TRP A 357 -20.75 5.87 -26.89
C TRP A 357 -20.16 6.89 -25.90
N ASN A 358 -20.98 7.41 -24.98
CA ASN A 358 -20.50 8.35 -23.96
C ASN A 358 -19.53 7.67 -22.98
N SER A 359 -19.73 6.37 -22.71
CA SER A 359 -18.79 5.58 -21.90
C SER A 359 -17.45 5.39 -22.61
N MET A 360 -17.45 5.01 -23.89
CA MET A 360 -16.23 4.85 -24.70
C MET A 360 -15.43 6.15 -24.77
N TRP A 361 -16.08 7.29 -25.08
CA TRP A 361 -15.39 8.58 -25.10
C TRP A 361 -14.89 9.01 -23.72
N LEU A 362 -15.58 8.66 -22.63
CA LEU A 362 -15.09 8.90 -21.27
C LEU A 362 -13.84 8.06 -20.97
N THR A 363 -13.79 6.80 -21.38
CA THR A 363 -12.61 5.94 -21.20
C THR A 363 -11.41 6.40 -22.03
N VAL A 364 -11.61 6.77 -23.31
CA VAL A 364 -10.55 7.33 -24.17
C VAL A 364 -9.97 8.61 -23.54
N LYS A 365 -10.84 9.54 -23.12
CA LYS A 365 -10.42 10.78 -22.46
C LYS A 365 -9.72 10.52 -21.12
N MET A 366 -10.14 9.51 -20.35
CA MET A 366 -9.49 9.12 -19.09
C MET A 366 -8.07 8.61 -19.34
N TYR A 367 -7.87 7.70 -20.30
CA TYR A 367 -6.55 7.18 -20.63
C TYR A 367 -5.63 8.29 -21.18
N ALA A 368 -6.11 9.11 -22.11
CA ALA A 368 -5.34 10.23 -22.65
C ALA A 368 -4.92 11.25 -21.57
N LEU A 369 -5.83 11.63 -20.68
CA LEU A 369 -5.53 12.55 -19.57
C LEU A 369 -4.57 11.93 -18.53
N THR A 370 -4.64 10.62 -18.31
CA THR A 370 -3.70 9.92 -17.42
C THR A 370 -2.31 9.83 -18.04
N PHE A 371 -2.21 9.53 -19.33
CA PHE A 371 -0.95 9.58 -20.07
C PHE A 371 -0.31 10.97 -19.98
N LEU A 372 -1.10 12.03 -20.18
CA LEU A 372 -0.66 13.42 -19.98
C LEU A 372 -0.15 13.69 -18.55
N PHE A 373 -0.86 13.22 -17.51
CA PHE A 373 -0.43 13.40 -16.12
C PHE A 373 0.87 12.66 -15.76
N ILE A 374 1.24 11.61 -16.49
CA ILE A 374 2.51 10.89 -16.32
C ILE A 374 3.62 11.53 -17.17
N LEU A 375 3.30 11.96 -18.39
CA LEU A 375 4.23 12.52 -19.37
C LEU A 375 4.69 13.94 -18.99
N ILE A 376 3.81 14.81 -18.51
CA ILE A 376 4.19 16.18 -18.08
C ILE A 376 5.32 16.18 -17.04
N PRO A 377 5.20 15.49 -15.87
CA PRO A 377 6.27 15.49 -14.88
C PRO A 377 7.54 14.79 -15.38
N ALA A 378 7.43 13.79 -16.27
CA ALA A 378 8.61 13.17 -16.88
C ALA A 378 9.38 14.14 -17.79
N ILE A 379 8.67 14.94 -18.61
CA ILE A 379 9.30 15.99 -19.45
C ILE A 379 9.88 17.10 -18.58
N LEU A 380 9.15 17.59 -17.57
CA LEU A 380 9.66 18.59 -16.64
C LEU A 380 10.93 18.09 -15.93
N TYR A 381 10.96 16.83 -15.52
CA TYR A 381 12.14 16.22 -14.91
C TYR A 381 13.31 16.15 -15.91
N ALA A 382 13.09 15.71 -17.15
CA ALA A 382 14.12 15.69 -18.19
C ALA A 382 14.71 17.09 -18.46
N ILE A 383 13.85 18.11 -18.61
CA ILE A 383 14.27 19.52 -18.78
C ILE A 383 15.12 19.99 -17.60
N LEU A 384 14.70 19.72 -16.36
CA LEU A 384 15.47 20.05 -15.16
C LEU A 384 16.84 19.35 -15.12
N THR A 385 16.92 18.08 -15.53
CA THR A 385 18.22 17.38 -15.61
C THR A 385 19.15 17.96 -16.68
N ILE A 386 18.62 18.38 -17.82
CA ILE A 386 19.40 19.03 -18.89
C ILE A 386 19.94 20.38 -18.38
N ILE A 387 19.09 21.24 -17.81
CA ILE A 387 19.49 22.54 -17.25
C ILE A 387 20.52 22.38 -16.12
N ALA A 388 20.39 21.35 -15.29
CA ALA A 388 21.40 21.04 -14.28
C ALA A 388 22.72 20.61 -14.93
N SER A 389 22.70 19.77 -15.97
CA SER A 389 23.92 19.31 -16.64
C SER A 389 24.67 20.44 -17.35
N THR A 390 23.98 21.42 -17.96
CA THR A 390 24.65 22.56 -18.61
C THR A 390 25.28 23.49 -17.59
N LYS A 391 24.59 23.80 -16.47
CA LYS A 391 25.18 24.62 -15.40
C LYS A 391 26.40 23.99 -14.73
N TRP A 392 26.48 22.66 -14.69
CA TRP A 392 27.66 21.94 -14.19
C TRP A 392 28.81 21.83 -15.22
N ALA A 393 28.60 22.24 -16.48
CA ALA A 393 29.64 22.34 -17.49
C ALA A 393 30.17 23.78 -17.66
N GLU A 394 29.51 24.76 -17.05
CA GLU A 394 29.89 26.18 -16.99
C GLU A 394 30.66 26.55 -15.72
N MET A 395 30.79 25.61 -14.76
CA MET A 395 31.55 25.74 -13.50
C MET A 395 32.78 24.83 -13.51
#